data_AF-A0A6A6ML56-F1
#
_entry.id   AF-A0A6A6ML56-F1
#
_cell.length_a   1.000
_cell.length_b   1.000
_cell.length_c   1.000
_cell.angle_alpha   90.00
_cell.angle_beta   90.00
_cell.angle_gamma   90.00
#
_symmetry.space_group_name_H-M   'P 1'
#
loop_
_entity.id
_entity.type
_entity.pdbx_description
1 polymer ?
#
loop_
_entity_poly.entity_id
_entity_poly.type
_entity_poly.pdbx_seq_one_letter_code
_entity_poly.pdbx_strand_id
1 'polypeptide(L)'
;MSMACYSLDFGRTVIDLAACGCSSNASIDRCSVRNYARSVYRTCNRDYAARRSPYCRRDSAWCRVSSTKAPETLLNGVSQDPAVNLKESRGPISLINVFEAVADDLQTLNQNLRSIVGAENPVLISAADQIFGAGGKRMRPALVFLVSRATAEIVGLKELTTKHRRLAEIIEMIHTASLIHDDVLDESNMRRGKQTVHQLYGTRVAVLAGDFMFAQSSWYLANLENIEVIKLISQVIKDFASGEIKQASSLFDCDVELEEYLIKSYYKTASLIAASTKGAAIFSGVDSSVAEQMYEYGKNLGLSFQVVLTTYWILNAVSRAAGEASWQ
;
A
#
# COMPACT_ATOMS: atom_id res chain seq x y z
N MET A 1 33.63 36.74 -27.26
CA MET A 1 34.06 36.41 -28.65
C MET A 1 34.72 35.04 -28.64
N SER A 2 34.73 34.34 -29.78
CA SER A 2 35.59 33.22 -30.22
C SER A 2 36.99 33.13 -29.57
N MET A 3 37.76 32.03 -29.55
CA MET A 3 37.72 30.68 -30.16
C MET A 3 38.74 29.75 -29.39
N ALA A 4 39.06 28.48 -29.67
CA ALA A 4 38.72 27.51 -30.73
C ALA A 4 38.92 26.03 -30.27
N CYS A 5 38.40 25.13 -31.11
CA CYS A 5 38.82 23.76 -31.47
C CYS A 5 40.02 23.06 -30.77
N TYR A 6 39.88 21.74 -30.61
CA TYR A 6 40.58 20.80 -31.50
C TYR A 6 39.64 19.67 -31.96
N SER A 7 39.88 19.18 -33.18
CA SER A 7 39.08 18.15 -33.87
C SER A 7 39.94 16.93 -34.17
N LEU A 8 39.39 15.71 -34.09
CA LEU A 8 39.89 14.56 -34.83
C LEU A 8 38.71 13.68 -35.28
N ASP A 9 38.83 13.15 -36.49
CA ASP A 9 37.77 12.49 -37.25
C ASP A 9 38.38 11.29 -38.01
N PHE A 10 37.73 10.12 -37.93
CA PHE A 10 37.99 8.86 -38.64
C PHE A 10 36.93 7.85 -38.13
N GLY A 11 36.24 7.04 -38.94
CA GLY A 11 36.14 6.92 -40.40
C GLY A 11 35.13 5.80 -40.73
N ARG A 12 34.42 5.88 -41.86
CA ARG A 12 33.39 4.87 -42.25
C ARG A 12 34.00 3.66 -42.96
N THR A 13 33.47 2.47 -42.68
CA THR A 13 33.30 1.37 -43.65
C THR A 13 32.07 0.52 -43.31
N VAL A 14 31.49 -0.13 -44.32
CA VAL A 14 30.24 -0.92 -44.28
C VAL A 14 30.46 -2.20 -45.09
N ILE A 15 29.60 -3.21 -44.89
CA ILE A 15 29.23 -4.31 -45.81
C ILE A 15 29.78 -5.74 -45.48
N ASP A 16 28.79 -6.62 -45.23
CA ASP A 16 28.67 -8.08 -45.46
C ASP A 16 29.53 -9.14 -44.74
N LEU A 17 29.09 -10.42 -44.68
CA LEU A 17 27.76 -11.07 -44.56
C LEU A 17 28.03 -12.58 -44.40
N ALA A 18 27.46 -13.26 -43.41
CA ALA A 18 27.50 -14.73 -43.34
C ALA A 18 26.23 -15.29 -42.70
N ALA A 19 25.56 -16.20 -43.40
CA ALA A 19 24.26 -16.75 -43.01
C ALA A 19 24.32 -18.26 -42.77
N CYS A 20 23.48 -18.73 -41.85
CA CYS A 20 22.80 -20.02 -41.85
C CYS A 20 21.62 -19.87 -40.86
N GLY A 21 20.35 -20.13 -41.19
CA GLY A 21 19.81 -21.30 -41.88
C GLY A 21 19.54 -22.37 -40.81
N CYS A 22 18.30 -22.78 -40.47
CA CYS A 22 17.07 -22.81 -41.26
C CYS A 22 15.77 -22.59 -40.42
N SER A 23 14.66 -22.38 -41.14
CA SER A 23 13.27 -22.19 -40.67
C SER A 23 12.67 -23.44 -39.97
N SER A 24 11.50 -23.34 -39.32
CA SER A 24 10.20 -23.47 -40.02
C SER A 24 8.98 -22.99 -39.23
N ASN A 25 7.95 -22.59 -39.98
CA ASN A 25 6.65 -22.05 -39.56
C ASN A 25 5.80 -22.97 -38.67
N ALA A 26 4.95 -22.36 -37.82
CA ALA A 26 3.56 -22.81 -37.62
C ALA A 26 2.67 -21.63 -37.21
N SER A 27 1.42 -21.64 -37.66
CA SER A 27 0.45 -20.54 -37.56
C SER A 27 -0.49 -20.63 -36.35
N ILE A 28 -1.08 -19.48 -36.02
CA ILE A 28 -2.36 -19.25 -35.32
C ILE A 28 -3.22 -20.51 -35.12
N ASP A 29 -3.62 -20.78 -33.87
CA ASP A 29 -5.03 -21.14 -33.62
C ASP A 29 -5.54 -20.75 -32.22
N ARG A 30 -6.84 -20.46 -32.11
CA ARG A 30 -7.52 -20.18 -30.84
C ARG A 30 -8.00 -21.48 -30.22
N CYS A 31 -7.83 -21.66 -28.90
CA CYS A 31 -8.57 -22.69 -28.18
C CYS A 31 -9.08 -22.19 -26.83
N SER A 32 -10.38 -22.32 -26.59
CA SER A 32 -10.99 -22.03 -25.28
C SER A 32 -10.88 -23.27 -24.38
N VAL A 33 -10.62 -23.05 -23.09
CA VAL A 33 -10.61 -24.13 -22.11
C VAL A 33 -11.83 -24.02 -21.20
N ARG A 34 -12.60 -25.11 -21.17
CA ARG A 34 -13.86 -25.27 -20.41
C ARG A 34 -13.61 -25.40 -18.91
N ASN A 35 -14.58 -24.90 -18.14
CA ASN A 35 -14.74 -25.18 -16.72
C ASN A 35 -14.88 -26.69 -16.44
N TYR A 36 -14.21 -27.18 -15.39
CA TYR A 36 -14.45 -28.49 -14.79
C TYR A 36 -15.06 -28.33 -13.40
N ALA A 37 -16.38 -28.50 -13.27
CA ALA A 37 -17.05 -28.65 -11.99
C ALA A 37 -17.03 -30.12 -11.56
N ARG A 38 -16.59 -30.40 -10.33
CA ARG A 38 -16.49 -31.77 -9.80
C ARG A 38 -17.66 -32.03 -8.84
N SER A 39 -18.63 -32.80 -9.30
CA SER A 39 -19.75 -33.29 -8.48
C SER A 39 -19.29 -34.40 -7.53
N VAL A 40 -19.82 -34.41 -6.30
CA VAL A 40 -19.71 -35.53 -5.35
C VAL A 40 -21.12 -36.02 -5.03
N TYR A 41 -21.35 -37.32 -5.24
CA TYR A 41 -22.63 -37.98 -5.04
C TYR A 41 -22.99 -38.12 -3.55
N ARG A 42 -24.28 -37.89 -3.23
CA ARG A 42 -24.99 -38.65 -2.20
C ARG A 42 -26.40 -38.99 -2.66
N THR A 43 -26.63 -40.28 -2.88
CA THR A 43 -27.94 -40.88 -3.18
C THR A 43 -28.66 -41.26 -1.89
N CYS A 44 -29.96 -40.98 -1.79
CA CYS A 44 -30.86 -41.71 -0.90
C CYS A 44 -32.31 -41.63 -1.44
N ASN A 45 -32.93 -42.77 -1.70
CA ASN A 45 -34.32 -42.88 -2.18
C ASN A 45 -35.30 -42.98 -1.01
N ARG A 46 -36.44 -42.26 -1.09
CA ARG A 46 -37.78 -42.89 -1.11
C ARG A 46 -38.93 -41.89 -1.27
N ASP A 47 -39.76 -42.23 -2.24
CA ASP A 47 -41.19 -41.93 -2.49
C ASP A 47 -42.03 -41.32 -1.35
N TYR A 48 -42.88 -40.33 -1.66
CA TYR A 48 -44.32 -40.56 -1.90
C TYR A 48 -45.10 -39.29 -2.36
N ALA A 49 -46.17 -39.54 -3.13
CA ALA A 49 -47.37 -38.71 -3.34
C ALA A 49 -47.26 -37.38 -4.14
N ALA A 50 -48.07 -37.30 -5.21
CA ALA A 50 -48.28 -36.12 -6.03
C ALA A 50 -49.44 -35.23 -5.54
N ARG A 51 -49.41 -33.93 -5.91
CA ARG A 51 -50.60 -33.15 -6.34
C ARG A 51 -50.20 -31.87 -7.10
N ARG A 52 -51.18 -31.29 -7.81
CA ARG A 52 -50.99 -30.33 -8.92
C ARG A 52 -50.79 -28.87 -8.48
N SER A 53 -50.17 -28.09 -9.38
CA SER A 53 -50.14 -26.62 -9.42
C SER A 53 -51.56 -26.00 -9.44
N PRO A 54 -51.75 -24.74 -9.01
CA PRO A 54 -51.73 -23.63 -9.97
C PRO A 54 -50.95 -22.37 -9.53
N TYR A 55 -50.66 -21.50 -10.51
CA TYR A 55 -50.06 -20.17 -10.37
C TYR A 55 -50.83 -19.22 -9.44
N CYS A 56 -50.13 -18.34 -8.69
CA CYS A 56 -50.28 -16.88 -8.81
C CYS A 56 -49.30 -16.04 -7.93
N ARG A 57 -48.95 -14.86 -8.46
CA ARG A 57 -48.37 -13.64 -7.83
C ARG A 57 -47.09 -13.76 -6.97
N ARG A 58 -46.04 -13.08 -7.45
CA ARG A 58 -45.02 -12.44 -6.59
C ARG A 58 -45.54 -11.05 -6.20
N ASP A 59 -45.84 -10.83 -4.92
CA ASP A 59 -45.99 -9.49 -4.37
C ASP A 59 -44.68 -9.06 -3.71
N SER A 60 -44.22 -7.85 -4.03
CA SER A 60 -43.01 -7.23 -3.50
C SER A 60 -43.28 -6.61 -2.13
N ALA A 61 -42.62 -7.09 -1.08
CA ALA A 61 -42.69 -6.52 0.26
C ALA A 61 -41.46 -5.67 0.58
N TRP A 62 -41.64 -4.35 0.68
CA TRP A 62 -40.66 -3.45 1.30
C TRP A 62 -40.62 -3.66 2.82
N CYS A 63 -39.48 -4.10 3.36
CA CYS A 63 -39.25 -4.11 4.80
C CYS A 63 -38.84 -2.71 5.30
N ARG A 64 -39.78 -2.01 5.94
CA ARG A 64 -39.54 -0.74 6.64
C ARG A 64 -39.12 -1.02 8.08
N VAL A 65 -37.84 -0.82 8.41
CA VAL A 65 -37.34 -0.97 9.78
C VAL A 65 -37.77 0.24 10.61
N SER A 66 -38.50 -0.02 11.71
CA SER A 66 -38.93 0.99 12.68
C SER A 66 -38.19 0.80 14.00
N SER A 67 -37.74 1.90 14.59
CA SER A 67 -37.00 1.91 15.88
C SER A 67 -37.90 1.52 17.05
N THR A 68 -37.41 0.65 17.94
CA THR A 68 -38.02 0.34 19.23
C THR A 68 -37.06 0.69 20.37
N LYS A 69 -37.54 1.48 21.34
CA LYS A 69 -36.89 1.70 22.64
C LYS A 69 -37.46 0.72 23.68
N ALA A 70 -36.61 0.28 24.60
CA ALA A 70 -36.96 -0.55 25.78
C ALA A 70 -35.94 -0.23 26.91
N PRO A 71 -36.21 -0.51 28.20
CA PRO A 71 -36.11 0.53 29.25
C PRO A 71 -35.09 0.27 30.39
N GLU A 72 -34.96 1.26 31.28
CA GLU A 72 -34.08 1.24 32.48
C GLU A 72 -34.76 0.65 33.73
N THR A 73 -34.01 -0.14 34.52
CA THR A 73 -34.02 -0.28 36.02
C THR A 73 -32.90 -1.28 36.39
N LEU A 74 -31.83 -0.92 37.13
CA LEU A 74 -31.68 -0.93 38.61
C LEU A 74 -31.90 -2.34 39.24
N LEU A 75 -31.00 -2.99 40.00
CA LEU A 75 -29.91 -2.55 40.89
C LEU A 75 -28.71 -3.54 41.05
N ASN A 76 -27.55 -2.99 41.42
CA ASN A 76 -26.49 -3.48 42.32
C ASN A 76 -25.75 -4.84 42.15
N GLY A 77 -24.42 -4.75 41.98
CA GLY A 77 -23.42 -5.78 42.31
C GLY A 77 -22.00 -5.21 42.15
N VAL A 78 -21.27 -5.00 43.26
CA VAL A 78 -19.98 -4.29 43.27
C VAL A 78 -18.79 -5.25 43.20
N SER A 79 -17.84 -4.96 42.30
CA SER A 79 -16.43 -5.34 42.37
C SER A 79 -15.59 -4.16 41.89
N GLN A 80 -14.52 -3.80 42.62
CA GLN A 80 -13.72 -2.61 42.33
C GLN A 80 -12.51 -2.95 41.46
N ASP A 81 -12.52 -2.53 40.20
CA ASP A 81 -11.30 -2.38 39.41
C ASP A 81 -10.71 -0.97 39.63
N PRO A 82 -9.37 -0.79 39.64
CA PRO A 82 -8.76 0.50 39.88
C PRO A 82 -9.02 1.44 38.69
N ALA A 83 -9.77 2.51 38.95
CA ALA A 83 -10.15 3.49 37.94
C ALA A 83 -8.91 4.15 37.31
N VAL A 84 -8.66 3.87 36.03
CA VAL A 84 -7.71 4.62 35.21
C VAL A 84 -8.20 6.06 35.14
N ASN A 85 -7.46 6.97 35.78
CA ASN A 85 -7.85 8.36 35.94
C ASN A 85 -7.66 9.14 34.63
N LEU A 86 -8.61 8.97 33.70
CA LEU A 86 -8.72 9.72 32.45
C LEU A 86 -9.17 11.17 32.70
N LYS A 87 -8.32 11.93 33.41
CA LYS A 87 -8.43 13.38 33.57
C LYS A 87 -7.17 14.09 33.11
N GLU A 88 -6.99 14.09 31.78
CA GLU A 88 -6.34 15.20 31.12
C GLU A 88 -7.06 15.47 29.79
N SER A 89 -7.94 16.49 29.80
CA SER A 89 -8.53 17.04 28.58
C SER A 89 -7.45 17.84 27.85
N ARG A 90 -6.53 17.12 27.19
CA ARG A 90 -5.61 17.74 26.24
C ARG A 90 -6.45 18.25 25.08
N GLY A 91 -6.30 19.53 24.75
CA GLY A 91 -6.92 20.12 23.56
C GLY A 91 -6.48 19.38 22.28
N PRO A 92 -7.14 19.63 21.14
CA PRO A 92 -6.83 18.92 19.90
C PRO A 92 -5.33 19.04 19.59
N ILE A 93 -4.63 17.90 19.63
CA ILE A 93 -3.20 17.84 19.36
C ILE A 93 -3.02 18.26 17.90
N SER A 94 -2.42 19.42 17.68
CA SER A 94 -2.09 19.88 16.33
C SER A 94 -1.17 18.86 15.67
N LEU A 95 -1.45 18.51 14.42
CA LEU A 95 -0.61 17.59 13.64
C LEU A 95 0.86 18.06 13.59
N ILE A 96 1.11 19.37 13.64
CA ILE A 96 2.46 19.95 13.67
C ILE A 96 3.25 19.39 14.87
N ASN A 97 2.66 19.43 16.07
CA ASN A 97 3.24 18.94 17.31
C ASN A 97 3.53 17.42 17.28
N VAL A 98 2.79 16.65 16.46
CA VAL A 98 3.01 15.21 16.29
C VAL A 98 4.25 14.95 15.43
N PHE A 99 4.48 15.73 14.38
CA PHE A 99 5.69 15.59 13.56
C PHE A 99 6.95 16.14 14.23
N GLU A 100 6.82 17.19 15.06
CA GLU A 100 7.94 17.73 15.86
C GLU A 100 8.60 16.66 16.73
N ALA A 101 7.82 15.76 17.34
CA ALA A 101 8.33 14.68 18.20
C ALA A 101 9.25 13.66 17.48
N VAL A 102 9.27 13.65 16.14
CA VAL A 102 10.07 12.74 15.31
C VAL A 102 10.83 13.47 14.19
N ALA A 103 10.96 14.80 14.28
CA ALA A 103 11.56 15.62 13.22
C ALA A 103 13.03 15.24 12.93
N ASP A 104 13.84 15.01 13.96
CA ASP A 104 15.26 14.68 13.83
C ASP A 104 15.48 13.27 13.23
N ASP A 105 14.65 12.30 13.63
CA ASP A 105 14.66 10.94 13.06
C ASP A 105 14.24 10.98 11.58
N LEU A 106 13.25 11.81 11.23
CA LEU A 106 12.85 12.05 9.83
C LEU A 106 13.96 12.75 9.02
N GLN A 107 14.65 13.73 9.58
CA GLN A 107 15.76 14.40 8.90
C GLN A 107 16.89 13.41 8.60
N THR A 108 17.26 12.59 9.59
CA THR A 108 18.26 11.52 9.47
C THR A 108 17.85 10.51 8.39
N LEU A 109 16.60 10.04 8.41
CA LEU A 109 16.05 9.13 7.40
C LEU A 109 16.09 9.72 5.98
N ASN A 110 15.78 11.00 5.79
CA ASN A 110 15.86 11.63 4.46
C ASN A 110 17.32 11.70 3.95
N GLN A 111 18.30 11.89 4.84
CA GLN A 111 19.73 11.86 4.47
C GLN A 111 20.16 10.44 4.09
N ASN A 112 19.79 9.43 4.88
CA ASN A 112 20.09 8.03 4.62
C ASN A 112 19.45 7.52 3.32
N LEU A 113 18.17 7.84 3.06
CA LEU A 113 17.51 7.42 1.82
C LEU A 113 18.16 8.04 0.58
N ARG A 114 18.64 9.29 0.66
CA ARG A 114 19.43 9.90 -0.43
C ARG A 114 20.78 9.20 -0.64
N SER A 115 21.47 8.77 0.42
CA SER A 115 22.73 8.04 0.27
C SER A 115 22.55 6.62 -0.26
N ILE A 116 21.46 5.93 0.12
CA ILE A 116 21.10 4.59 -0.35
C ILE A 116 20.80 4.58 -1.86
N VAL A 117 20.09 5.60 -2.35
CA VAL A 117 19.66 5.67 -3.76
C VAL A 117 20.66 6.44 -4.64
N GLY A 118 21.55 7.24 -4.05
CA GLY A 118 22.50 8.12 -4.73
C GLY A 118 23.72 7.45 -5.37
N ALA A 119 23.74 6.13 -5.51
CA ALA A 119 24.83 5.39 -6.16
C ALA A 119 24.67 5.39 -7.69
N GLU A 120 25.34 6.36 -8.33
CA GLU A 120 25.78 6.35 -9.74
C GLU A 120 24.71 6.36 -10.87
N ASN A 121 23.47 5.96 -10.63
CA ASN A 121 22.45 5.86 -11.68
C ASN A 121 21.50 7.10 -11.70
N PRO A 122 21.44 7.87 -12.82
CA PRO A 122 20.61 9.07 -12.91
C PRO A 122 19.10 8.81 -12.80
N VAL A 123 18.64 7.59 -13.12
CA VAL A 123 17.23 7.19 -12.98
C VAL A 123 16.86 7.04 -11.51
N LEU A 124 17.74 6.39 -10.74
CA LEU A 124 17.58 6.22 -9.30
C LEU A 124 17.63 7.58 -8.59
N ILE A 125 18.56 8.44 -8.98
CA ILE A 125 18.62 9.84 -8.52
C ILE A 125 17.32 10.58 -8.84
N SER A 126 16.79 10.46 -10.06
CA SER A 126 15.49 11.09 -10.38
C SER A 126 14.34 10.50 -9.58
N ALA A 127 14.29 9.19 -9.35
CA ALA A 127 13.27 8.57 -8.48
C ALA A 127 13.39 9.08 -7.04
N ALA A 128 14.61 9.23 -6.53
CA ALA A 128 14.90 9.90 -5.27
C ALA A 128 14.46 11.37 -5.25
N ASP A 129 14.68 12.17 -6.30
CA ASP A 129 14.28 13.58 -6.32
C ASP A 129 12.77 13.80 -6.54
N GLN A 130 12.11 12.86 -7.22
CA GLN A 130 10.65 12.78 -7.31
C GLN A 130 10.03 12.58 -5.92
N ILE A 131 10.63 11.71 -5.10
CA ILE A 131 9.96 11.14 -3.92
C ILE A 131 10.52 11.68 -2.60
N PHE A 132 11.83 11.92 -2.53
CA PHE A 132 12.56 12.59 -1.43
C PHE A 132 12.74 14.10 -1.63
N GLY A 133 12.73 14.59 -2.87
CA GLY A 133 12.82 16.01 -3.20
C GLY A 133 11.47 16.75 -3.23
N ALA A 134 10.37 16.07 -3.54
CA ALA A 134 9.03 16.65 -3.37
C ALA A 134 8.56 16.47 -1.91
N GLY A 135 8.39 17.59 -1.20
CA GLY A 135 8.14 17.66 0.25
C GLY A 135 6.80 17.07 0.72
N GLY A 136 6.64 15.75 0.61
CA GLY A 136 5.55 15.02 1.27
C GLY A 136 5.79 14.92 2.78
N LYS A 137 4.73 14.93 3.58
CA LYS A 137 4.73 14.93 5.05
C LYS A 137 5.32 13.66 5.72
N ARG A 138 6.01 12.78 4.98
CA ARG A 138 6.61 11.50 5.43
C ARG A 138 5.75 10.70 6.43
N MET A 139 4.44 10.65 6.18
CA MET A 139 3.45 10.07 7.11
C MET A 139 3.82 8.65 7.57
N ARG A 140 4.33 7.79 6.68
CA ARG A 140 4.67 6.40 6.99
C ARG A 140 5.94 6.27 7.85
N PRO A 141 7.10 6.85 7.48
CA PRO A 141 8.25 6.94 8.38
C PRO A 141 7.94 7.58 9.72
N ALA A 142 7.17 8.67 9.74
CA ALA A 142 6.78 9.34 10.98
C ALA A 142 5.96 8.41 11.88
N LEU A 143 4.99 7.68 11.32
CA LEU A 143 4.21 6.69 12.07
C LEU A 143 5.09 5.56 12.63
N VAL A 144 6.07 5.07 11.86
CA VAL A 144 7.05 4.10 12.37
C VAL A 144 7.78 4.67 13.57
N PHE A 145 8.30 5.91 13.49
CA PHE A 145 9.02 6.54 14.60
C PHE A 145 8.13 6.85 15.82
N LEU A 146 6.88 7.29 15.60
CA LEU A 146 5.92 7.57 16.67
C LEU A 146 5.55 6.30 17.43
N VAL A 147 5.22 5.22 16.72
CA VAL A 147 4.97 3.92 17.34
C VAL A 147 6.24 3.41 18.02
N SER A 148 7.41 3.51 17.37
CA SER A 148 8.69 3.10 17.98
C SER A 148 8.96 3.83 19.30
N ARG A 149 8.70 5.14 19.38
CA ARG A 149 8.87 5.93 20.62
C ARG A 149 7.85 5.52 21.69
N ALA A 150 6.58 5.36 21.31
CA ALA A 150 5.53 4.92 22.24
C ALA A 150 5.80 3.50 22.79
N THR A 151 6.25 2.55 21.96
CA THR A 151 6.58 1.19 22.40
C THR A 151 7.91 1.11 23.13
N ALA A 152 8.88 1.98 22.81
CA ALA A 152 10.12 2.13 23.57
C ALA A 152 9.86 2.65 25.00
N GLU A 153 8.94 3.59 25.17
CA GLU A 153 8.55 4.11 26.49
C GLU A 153 8.00 3.00 27.42
N ILE A 154 7.16 2.11 26.89
CA ILE A 154 6.58 0.95 27.63
C ILE A 154 7.68 0.06 28.25
N VAL A 155 8.79 -0.16 27.54
CA VAL A 155 9.90 -1.03 27.98
C VAL A 155 11.07 -0.27 28.61
N GLY A 156 10.97 1.06 28.75
CA GLY A 156 12.06 1.90 29.28
C GLY A 156 13.27 2.08 28.35
N LEU A 157 13.10 1.85 27.04
CA LEU A 157 14.12 2.16 26.04
C LEU A 157 14.22 3.68 25.84
N LYS A 158 15.36 4.26 26.23
CA LYS A 158 15.61 5.71 26.14
C LYS A 158 15.74 6.22 24.70
N GLU A 159 16.28 5.39 23.81
CA GLU A 159 16.66 5.78 22.45
C GLU A 159 16.27 4.72 21.43
N LEU A 160 15.89 5.16 20.23
CA LEU A 160 15.54 4.25 19.15
C LEU A 160 16.77 3.49 18.65
N THR A 161 16.63 2.17 18.49
CA THR A 161 17.70 1.32 17.93
C THR A 161 17.89 1.54 16.43
N THR A 162 19.03 1.12 15.90
CA THR A 162 19.30 1.11 14.44
C THR A 162 18.27 0.32 13.64
N LYS A 163 17.67 -0.74 14.22
CA LYS A 163 16.61 -1.55 13.58
C LYS A 163 15.31 -0.76 13.36
N HIS A 164 14.91 0.12 14.29
CA HIS A 164 13.76 1.01 14.11
C HIS A 164 13.99 2.00 12.95
N ARG A 165 15.17 2.64 12.90
CA ARG A 165 15.53 3.58 11.82
C ARG A 165 15.59 2.89 10.46
N ARG A 166 16.24 1.71 10.40
CA ARG A 166 16.33 0.91 9.18
C ARG A 166 14.96 0.40 8.72
N LEU A 167 14.06 0.03 9.64
CA LEU A 167 12.67 -0.32 9.30
C LEU A 167 11.96 0.86 8.62
N ALA A 168 12.02 2.06 9.19
CA ALA A 168 11.37 3.25 8.59
C ALA A 168 11.87 3.54 7.17
N GLU A 169 13.18 3.34 6.91
CA GLU A 169 13.77 3.45 5.58
C GLU A 169 13.25 2.36 4.62
N ILE A 170 13.20 1.10 5.06
CA ILE A 170 12.67 -0.03 4.27
C ILE A 170 11.21 0.20 3.87
N ILE A 171 10.37 0.65 4.80
CA ILE A 171 8.95 0.96 4.57
C ILE A 171 8.79 2.05 3.50
N GLU A 172 9.60 3.12 3.57
CA GLU A 172 9.53 4.19 2.57
C GLU A 172 10.10 3.75 1.21
N MET A 173 11.12 2.89 1.17
CA MET A 173 11.64 2.31 -0.09
C MET A 173 10.62 1.37 -0.76
N ILE A 174 9.92 0.52 0.01
CA ILE A 174 8.86 -0.37 -0.48
C ILE A 174 7.68 0.45 -1.04
N HIS A 175 7.26 1.49 -0.31
CA HIS A 175 6.23 2.41 -0.81
C HIS A 175 6.69 3.18 -2.06
N THR A 176 7.95 3.60 -2.09
CA THR A 176 8.56 4.28 -3.25
C THR A 176 8.54 3.38 -4.48
N ALA A 177 8.94 2.12 -4.34
CA ALA A 177 8.92 1.15 -5.41
C ALA A 177 7.51 0.93 -5.97
N SER A 178 6.51 0.77 -5.09
CA SER A 178 5.10 0.62 -5.51
C SER A 178 4.64 1.82 -6.32
N LEU A 179 4.89 3.05 -5.87
CA LEU A 179 4.46 4.26 -6.61
C LEU A 179 5.08 4.38 -8.01
N ILE A 180 6.31 3.91 -8.21
CA ILE A 180 6.99 3.94 -9.52
C ILE A 180 6.35 2.93 -10.47
N HIS A 181 5.96 1.76 -9.96
CA HIS A 181 5.21 0.75 -10.72
C HIS A 181 3.76 1.20 -10.97
N ASP A 182 3.07 1.78 -9.99
CA ASP A 182 1.73 2.37 -10.14
C ASP A 182 1.72 3.42 -11.26
N ASP A 183 2.70 4.33 -11.29
CA ASP A 183 2.82 5.35 -12.33
C ASP A 183 2.93 4.74 -13.74
N VAL A 184 3.55 3.58 -13.88
CA VAL A 184 3.66 2.84 -15.15
C VAL A 184 2.34 2.16 -15.53
N LEU A 185 1.65 1.54 -14.56
CA LEU A 185 0.39 0.84 -14.78
C LEU A 185 -0.78 1.78 -15.09
N ASP A 186 -0.81 2.95 -14.43
CA ASP A 186 -1.86 3.98 -14.57
C ASP A 186 -1.56 5.00 -15.70
N GLU A 187 -0.47 4.83 -16.48
CA GLU A 187 0.00 5.77 -17.51
C GLU A 187 0.06 7.25 -17.03
N SER A 188 0.36 7.45 -15.75
CA SER A 188 0.30 8.74 -15.07
C SER A 188 1.44 9.69 -15.46
N ASN A 189 1.16 10.71 -16.28
CA ASN A 189 2.16 11.71 -16.72
C ASN A 189 2.78 12.54 -15.57
N MET A 190 2.08 12.73 -14.45
CA MET A 190 2.45 13.68 -13.38
C MET A 190 2.24 13.10 -11.98
N ARG A 191 3.24 13.25 -11.10
CA ARG A 191 3.15 12.93 -9.66
C ARG A 191 3.73 14.05 -8.81
N ARG A 192 2.97 14.50 -7.80
CA ARG A 192 3.35 15.61 -6.88
C ARG A 192 3.82 16.89 -7.59
N GLY A 193 3.23 17.21 -8.74
CA GLY A 193 3.57 18.40 -9.53
C GLY A 193 4.85 18.26 -10.40
N LYS A 194 5.47 17.08 -10.47
CA LYS A 194 6.60 16.77 -11.36
C LYS A 194 6.18 15.70 -12.39
N GLN A 195 6.87 15.65 -13.54
CA GLN A 195 6.70 14.58 -14.54
C GLN A 195 7.17 13.25 -13.96
N THR A 196 6.46 12.15 -14.17
CA THR A 196 6.82 10.84 -13.59
C THR A 196 8.08 10.22 -14.19
N VAL A 197 8.67 9.25 -13.47
CA VAL A 197 9.90 8.55 -13.92
C VAL A 197 9.70 7.87 -15.28
N HIS A 198 8.53 7.29 -15.55
CA HIS A 198 8.26 6.66 -16.85
C HIS A 198 8.17 7.70 -17.97
N GLN A 199 7.67 8.91 -17.70
CA GLN A 199 7.54 9.96 -18.70
C GLN A 199 8.90 10.61 -19.01
N LEU A 200 9.82 10.62 -18.04
CA LEU A 200 11.18 11.15 -18.21
C LEU A 200 12.16 10.16 -18.86
N TYR A 201 12.06 8.86 -18.54
CA TYR A 201 13.07 7.85 -18.94
C TYR A 201 12.48 6.64 -19.68
N GLY A 202 11.18 6.58 -19.87
CA GLY A 202 10.47 5.47 -20.51
C GLY A 202 10.08 4.33 -19.55
N THR A 203 9.03 3.61 -19.93
CA THR A 203 8.42 2.51 -19.17
C THR A 203 9.43 1.48 -18.64
N ARG A 204 10.31 0.97 -19.51
CA ARG A 204 11.29 -0.07 -19.14
C ARG A 204 12.22 0.38 -18.01
N VAL A 205 12.60 1.64 -18.03
CA VAL A 205 13.54 2.22 -17.07
C VAL A 205 12.85 2.49 -15.73
N ALA A 206 11.58 2.93 -15.74
CA ALA A 206 10.78 3.05 -14.53
C ALA A 206 10.53 1.69 -13.84
N VAL A 207 10.19 0.63 -14.60
CA VAL A 207 10.01 -0.72 -14.05
C VAL A 207 11.29 -1.18 -13.34
N LEU A 208 12.45 -1.09 -14.00
CA LEU A 208 13.74 -1.46 -13.41
C LEU A 208 14.12 -0.62 -12.18
N ALA A 209 13.71 0.65 -12.13
CA ALA A 209 13.93 1.50 -10.95
C ALA A 209 13.08 1.04 -9.75
N GLY A 210 11.82 0.63 -9.97
CA GLY A 210 10.99 0.01 -8.95
C GLY A 210 11.55 -1.34 -8.49
N ASP A 211 12.00 -2.18 -9.42
CA ASP A 211 12.61 -3.49 -9.14
C ASP A 211 13.88 -3.34 -8.29
N PHE A 212 14.74 -2.37 -8.63
CA PHE A 212 15.92 -2.04 -7.83
C PHE A 212 15.55 -1.63 -6.40
N MET A 213 14.54 -0.77 -6.22
CA MET A 213 14.10 -0.32 -4.90
C MET A 213 13.49 -1.47 -4.06
N PHE A 214 12.76 -2.41 -4.69
CA PHE A 214 12.30 -3.63 -4.03
C PHE A 214 13.46 -4.57 -3.65
N ALA A 215 14.45 -4.75 -4.54
CA ALA A 215 15.62 -5.58 -4.25
C ALA A 215 16.47 -4.99 -3.11
N GLN A 216 16.74 -3.68 -3.15
CA GLN A 216 17.52 -2.98 -2.13
C GLN A 216 16.82 -2.98 -0.77
N SER A 217 15.51 -2.74 -0.72
CA SER A 217 14.74 -2.84 0.52
C SER A 217 14.65 -4.27 1.06
N SER A 218 14.54 -5.28 0.18
CA SER A 218 14.59 -6.71 0.58
C SER A 218 15.95 -7.09 1.17
N TRP A 219 17.05 -6.58 0.62
CA TRP A 219 18.40 -6.78 1.16
C TRP A 219 18.56 -6.17 2.56
N TYR A 220 18.12 -4.91 2.75
CA TYR A 220 18.12 -4.29 4.08
C TYR A 220 17.18 -4.99 5.06
N LEU A 221 16.04 -5.50 4.61
CA LEU A 221 15.08 -6.26 5.41
C LEU A 221 15.71 -7.56 5.95
N ALA A 222 16.42 -8.32 5.10
CA ALA A 222 17.15 -9.50 5.54
C ALA A 222 18.20 -9.17 6.63
N ASN A 223 18.91 -8.05 6.46
CA ASN A 223 19.90 -7.55 7.41
C ASN A 223 19.30 -7.00 8.73
N LEU A 224 17.97 -7.00 8.91
CA LEU A 224 17.36 -6.76 10.22
C LEU A 224 17.44 -7.98 11.16
N GLU A 225 17.74 -9.17 10.64
CA GLU A 225 17.92 -10.41 11.40
C GLU A 225 16.74 -10.74 12.34
N ASN A 226 15.51 -10.40 11.94
CA ASN A 226 14.29 -10.76 12.66
C ASN A 226 13.31 -11.44 11.71
N ILE A 227 13.17 -12.76 11.84
CA ILE A 227 12.37 -13.59 10.92
C ILE A 227 10.87 -13.23 10.97
N GLU A 228 10.34 -12.75 12.10
CA GLU A 228 8.95 -12.31 12.20
C GLU A 228 8.73 -11.05 11.37
N VAL A 229 9.57 -10.02 11.55
CA VAL A 229 9.50 -8.78 10.77
C VAL A 229 9.79 -9.03 9.29
N ILE A 230 10.76 -9.88 8.95
CA ILE A 230 11.06 -10.25 7.57
C ILE A 230 9.81 -10.85 6.90
N LYS A 231 9.18 -11.87 7.53
CA LYS A 231 7.95 -12.47 7.00
C LYS A 231 6.80 -11.47 6.88
N LEU A 232 6.63 -10.61 7.88
CA LEU A 232 5.59 -9.60 7.94
C LEU A 232 5.72 -8.59 6.79
N ILE A 233 6.91 -8.02 6.56
CA ILE A 233 7.14 -7.07 5.46
C ILE A 233 7.14 -7.78 4.09
N SER A 234 7.64 -9.02 3.98
CA SER A 234 7.53 -9.80 2.73
C SER A 234 6.07 -10.09 2.35
N GLN A 235 5.18 -10.31 3.32
CA GLN A 235 3.75 -10.45 3.05
C GLN A 235 3.14 -9.17 2.48
N VAL A 236 3.60 -7.98 2.89
CA VAL A 236 3.14 -6.71 2.30
C VAL A 236 3.51 -6.59 0.82
N ILE A 237 4.72 -7.01 0.42
CA ILE A 237 5.13 -6.98 -1.00
C ILE A 237 4.21 -7.89 -1.85
N LYS A 238 3.82 -9.05 -1.30
CA LYS A 238 2.83 -9.93 -1.91
C LYS A 238 1.42 -9.31 -1.92
N ASP A 239 1.02 -8.63 -0.85
CA ASP A 239 -0.26 -7.94 -0.75
C ASP A 239 -0.37 -6.84 -1.80
N PHE A 240 0.69 -6.04 -2.01
CA PHE A 240 0.74 -5.00 -3.06
C PHE A 240 0.47 -5.59 -4.44
N ALA A 241 1.22 -6.62 -4.86
CA ALA A 241 1.00 -7.29 -6.14
C ALA A 241 -0.42 -7.88 -6.25
N SER A 242 -0.95 -8.44 -5.15
CA SER A 242 -2.31 -8.98 -5.09
C SER A 242 -3.38 -7.88 -5.21
N GLY A 243 -3.13 -6.70 -4.65
CA GLY A 243 -3.97 -5.51 -4.74
C GLY A 243 -4.01 -4.91 -6.14
N GLU A 244 -2.88 -4.90 -6.86
CA GLU A 244 -2.82 -4.49 -8.26
C GLU A 244 -3.57 -5.46 -9.17
N ILE A 245 -3.31 -6.77 -9.04
CA ILE A 245 -4.00 -7.81 -9.82
C ILE A 245 -5.52 -7.73 -9.59
N LYS A 246 -5.95 -7.55 -8.33
CA LYS A 246 -7.36 -7.39 -7.99
C LYS A 246 -7.98 -6.09 -8.52
N GLN A 247 -7.22 -4.99 -8.53
CA GLN A 247 -7.68 -3.76 -9.20
C GLN A 247 -7.88 -3.98 -10.70
N ALA A 248 -6.93 -4.64 -11.37
CA ALA A 248 -7.01 -4.92 -12.79
C ALA A 248 -8.16 -5.87 -13.16
N SER A 249 -8.46 -6.88 -12.32
CA SER A 249 -9.57 -7.82 -12.57
C SER A 249 -10.96 -7.19 -12.44
N SER A 250 -11.10 -6.16 -11.60
CA SER A 250 -12.37 -5.49 -11.30
C SER A 250 -12.51 -4.13 -12.02
N LEU A 251 -11.73 -3.91 -13.09
CA LEU A 251 -11.86 -2.73 -13.96
C LEU A 251 -13.22 -2.76 -14.69
N PHE A 252 -13.92 -1.63 -14.66
CA PHE A 252 -15.25 -1.43 -15.25
C PHE A 252 -16.39 -2.26 -14.62
N ASP A 253 -16.14 -2.96 -13.52
CA ASP A 253 -17.22 -3.51 -12.69
C ASP A 253 -17.88 -2.38 -11.89
N CYS A 254 -19.21 -2.33 -11.94
CA CYS A 254 -20.04 -1.36 -11.22
C CYS A 254 -20.72 -1.96 -9.97
N ASP A 255 -20.70 -3.30 -9.84
CA ASP A 255 -21.35 -4.04 -8.75
C ASP A 255 -20.37 -4.36 -7.59
N VAL A 256 -19.25 -3.62 -7.51
CA VAL A 256 -18.19 -3.79 -6.51
C VAL A 256 -18.73 -3.65 -5.08
N GLU A 257 -18.68 -4.75 -4.32
CA GLU A 257 -19.13 -4.79 -2.93
C GLU A 257 -18.16 -4.03 -1.98
N LEU A 258 -18.70 -3.55 -0.84
CA LEU A 258 -17.91 -2.86 0.18
C LEU A 258 -16.75 -3.74 0.71
N GLU A 259 -16.98 -5.04 0.88
CA GLU A 259 -15.94 -5.98 1.32
C GLU A 259 -14.80 -6.06 0.29
N GLU A 260 -15.13 -6.04 -1.00
CA GLU A 260 -14.11 -6.05 -2.05
C GLU A 260 -13.27 -4.77 -2.04
N TYR A 261 -13.92 -3.62 -1.86
CA TYR A 261 -13.25 -2.33 -1.67
C TYR A 261 -12.33 -2.35 -0.44
N LEU A 262 -12.78 -2.91 0.68
CA LEU A 262 -11.99 -3.01 1.92
C LEU A 262 -10.78 -3.93 1.75
N ILE A 263 -10.94 -5.10 1.11
CA ILE A 263 -9.84 -6.02 0.79
C ILE A 263 -8.81 -5.34 -0.12
N LYS A 264 -9.25 -4.65 -1.18
CA LYS A 264 -8.34 -3.89 -2.07
C LYS A 264 -7.62 -2.77 -1.32
N SER A 265 -8.33 -2.01 -0.49
CA SER A 265 -7.78 -0.91 0.32
C SER A 265 -6.79 -1.42 1.37
N TYR A 266 -7.06 -2.58 1.94
CA TYR A 266 -6.13 -3.27 2.82
C TYR A 266 -4.85 -3.63 2.06
N TYR A 267 -4.96 -4.35 0.95
CA TYR A 267 -3.79 -4.78 0.18
C TYR A 267 -2.94 -3.63 -0.33
N LYS A 268 -3.52 -2.60 -0.96
CA LYS A 268 -2.78 -1.46 -1.53
C LYS A 268 -2.24 -0.46 -0.50
N THR A 269 -2.79 -0.37 0.71
CA THR A 269 -2.48 0.73 1.64
C THR A 269 -2.36 0.32 3.10
N ALA A 270 -3.35 -0.38 3.66
CA ALA A 270 -3.35 -0.67 5.10
C ALA A 270 -2.37 -1.77 5.52
N SER A 271 -2.07 -2.73 4.63
CA SER A 271 -1.11 -3.82 4.83
C SER A 271 0.26 -3.30 5.26
N LEU A 272 0.84 -2.36 4.49
CA LEU A 272 2.12 -1.73 4.79
C LEU A 272 2.08 -0.99 6.13
N ILE A 273 0.99 -0.29 6.43
CA ILE A 273 0.86 0.51 7.66
C ILE A 273 0.77 -0.41 8.88
N ALA A 274 -0.07 -1.45 8.85
CA ALA A 274 -0.20 -2.46 9.90
C ALA A 274 1.12 -3.21 10.16
N ALA A 275 1.81 -3.60 9.08
CA ALA A 275 3.10 -4.25 9.14
C ALA A 275 4.20 -3.33 9.71
N SER A 276 4.15 -2.03 9.37
CA SER A 276 5.06 -1.00 9.88
C SER A 276 4.94 -0.81 11.39
N THR A 277 3.72 -0.66 11.90
CA THR A 277 3.45 -0.42 13.32
C THR A 277 3.75 -1.66 14.16
N LYS A 278 3.37 -2.86 13.71
CA LYS A 278 3.76 -4.12 14.36
C LYS A 278 5.27 -4.34 14.33
N GLY A 279 5.93 -4.07 13.20
CA GLY A 279 7.39 -4.18 13.07
C GLY A 279 8.16 -3.26 14.03
N ALA A 280 7.70 -2.02 14.20
CA ALA A 280 8.25 -1.08 15.19
C ALA A 280 8.10 -1.62 16.63
N ALA A 281 6.91 -2.11 16.97
CA ALA A 281 6.64 -2.71 18.28
C ALA A 281 7.57 -3.91 18.57
N ILE A 282 7.72 -4.83 17.60
CA ILE A 282 8.61 -5.99 17.72
C ILE A 282 10.08 -5.56 17.99
N PHE A 283 10.57 -4.49 17.34
CA PHE A 283 11.93 -4.00 17.60
C PHE A 283 12.10 -3.26 18.92
N SER A 284 11.01 -2.80 19.55
CA SER A 284 11.03 -2.33 20.93
C SER A 284 11.05 -3.48 21.94
N GLY A 285 10.70 -4.71 21.54
CA GLY A 285 10.68 -5.87 22.43
C GLY A 285 9.48 -5.90 23.39
N VAL A 286 8.35 -5.29 23.00
CA VAL A 286 7.09 -5.39 23.76
C VAL A 286 6.47 -6.79 23.65
N ASP A 287 5.56 -7.10 24.55
CA ASP A 287 4.78 -8.34 24.50
C ASP A 287 4.02 -8.50 23.18
N SER A 288 3.86 -9.75 22.74
CA SER A 288 3.15 -10.13 21.51
C SER A 288 1.73 -9.55 21.44
N SER A 289 1.03 -9.42 22.58
CA SER A 289 -0.28 -8.75 22.67
C SER A 289 -0.23 -7.26 22.28
N VAL A 290 0.81 -6.53 22.69
CA VAL A 290 1.00 -5.11 22.34
C VAL A 290 1.39 -4.98 20.87
N ALA A 291 2.24 -5.87 20.36
CA ALA A 291 2.60 -5.91 18.94
C ALA A 291 1.37 -6.16 18.03
N GLU A 292 0.44 -7.02 18.45
CA GLU A 292 -0.81 -7.26 17.71
C GLU A 292 -1.80 -6.09 17.82
N GLN A 293 -1.88 -5.43 18.98
CA GLN A 293 -2.64 -4.17 19.10
C GLN A 293 -2.09 -3.07 18.19
N MET A 294 -0.77 -2.97 18.04
CA MET A 294 -0.15 -2.04 17.09
C MET A 294 -0.44 -2.42 15.64
N TYR A 295 -0.57 -3.71 15.31
CA TYR A 295 -1.00 -4.18 13.98
C TYR A 295 -2.41 -3.70 13.65
N GLU A 296 -3.38 -4.00 14.52
CA GLU A 296 -4.77 -3.60 14.31
C GLU A 296 -4.94 -2.07 14.33
N TYR A 297 -4.18 -1.35 15.15
CA TYR A 297 -4.11 0.11 15.06
C TYR A 297 -3.67 0.60 13.67
N GLY A 298 -2.54 0.08 13.14
CA GLY A 298 -2.03 0.48 11.83
C GLY A 298 -2.96 0.09 10.67
N LYS A 299 -3.58 -1.09 10.76
CA LYS A 299 -4.59 -1.59 9.80
C LYS A 299 -5.82 -0.68 9.74
N ASN A 300 -6.41 -0.38 10.90
CA ASN A 300 -7.60 0.47 10.97
C ASN A 300 -7.27 1.92 10.54
N LEU A 301 -6.13 2.47 10.97
CA LEU A 301 -5.64 3.78 10.51
C LEU A 301 -5.46 3.83 8.98
N GLY A 302 -4.86 2.80 8.39
CA GLY A 302 -4.63 2.71 6.95
C GLY A 302 -5.92 2.60 6.14
N LEU A 303 -6.89 1.82 6.60
CA LEU A 303 -8.22 1.73 5.99
C LEU A 303 -8.97 3.07 6.09
N SER A 304 -8.99 3.70 7.27
CA SER A 304 -9.61 5.02 7.45
C SER A 304 -8.96 6.09 6.56
N PHE A 305 -7.63 6.11 6.46
CA PHE A 305 -6.90 7.00 5.57
C PHE A 305 -7.30 6.80 4.10
N GLN A 306 -7.41 5.54 3.64
CA GLN A 306 -7.82 5.25 2.27
C GLN A 306 -9.27 5.67 1.99
N VAL A 307 -10.20 5.48 2.92
CA VAL A 307 -11.60 5.96 2.77
C VAL A 307 -11.63 7.48 2.60
N VAL A 308 -10.93 8.24 3.46
CA VAL A 308 -10.86 9.71 3.34
C VAL A 308 -10.22 10.13 2.01
N LEU A 309 -9.14 9.47 1.60
CA LEU A 309 -8.45 9.76 0.33
C LEU A 309 -9.36 9.51 -0.89
N THR A 310 -10.08 8.39 -0.91
CA THR A 310 -11.06 8.06 -1.96
C THR A 310 -12.18 9.13 -2.01
N THR A 311 -12.75 9.50 -0.85
CA THR A 311 -13.79 10.54 -0.77
C THR A 311 -13.28 11.90 -1.28
N TYR A 312 -12.08 12.31 -0.87
CA TYR A 312 -11.46 13.56 -1.31
C TYR A 312 -11.23 13.60 -2.83
N TRP A 313 -10.80 12.48 -3.41
CA TRP A 313 -10.59 12.36 -4.85
C TRP A 313 -11.90 12.46 -5.64
N ILE A 314 -12.97 11.79 -5.17
CA ILE A 314 -14.31 11.88 -5.76
C ILE A 314 -14.83 13.33 -5.71
N LEU A 315 -14.74 14.00 -4.55
CA LEU A 315 -15.20 15.39 -4.40
C LEU A 315 -14.45 16.34 -5.35
N ASN A 316 -13.13 16.19 -5.49
CA ASN A 316 -12.34 16.99 -6.42
C ASN A 316 -12.65 16.67 -7.89
N ALA A 317 -12.92 15.41 -8.24
CA ALA A 317 -13.34 15.03 -9.59
C ALA A 317 -14.70 15.64 -9.96
N VAL A 318 -15.68 15.59 -9.04
CA VAL A 318 -17.01 16.21 -9.20
C VAL A 318 -16.90 17.72 -9.33
N SER A 319 -16.13 18.39 -8.46
CA SER A 319 -15.92 19.84 -8.51
C SER A 319 -15.29 20.30 -9.83
N ARG A 320 -14.28 19.57 -10.34
CA ARG A 320 -13.70 19.82 -11.67
C ARG A 320 -14.72 19.62 -12.81
N ALA A 321 -15.56 18.59 -12.74
CA ALA A 321 -16.60 18.35 -13.73
C ALA A 321 -17.71 19.42 -13.71
N ALA A 322 -17.95 20.04 -12.55
CA ALA A 322 -18.88 21.17 -12.39
C ALA A 322 -18.29 22.52 -12.84
N GLY A 323 -16.99 22.59 -13.17
CA GLY A 323 -16.30 23.84 -13.52
C GLY A 323 -15.94 24.72 -12.31
N GLU A 324 -16.02 24.18 -11.10
CA GLU A 324 -15.64 24.88 -9.87
C GLU A 324 -14.11 24.80 -9.63
N ALA A 325 -13.56 25.76 -8.89
CA ALA A 325 -12.15 25.77 -8.55
C ALA A 325 -11.80 24.60 -7.61
N SER A 326 -10.70 23.89 -7.90
CA SER A 326 -10.28 22.74 -7.10
C SER A 326 -10.01 23.10 -5.64
N TRP A 327 -10.55 22.30 -4.72
CA TRP A 327 -10.18 22.35 -3.31
C TRP A 327 -8.71 21.93 -3.16
N GLN A 328 -7.88 22.85 -2.63
CA GLN A 328 -6.44 22.66 -2.37
C GLN A 328 -6.16 22.32 -0.91
#